data_AF-A0A3G1B470-F1
#
_entry.id   AF-A0A3G1B470-F1
#
_cell.length_a   1.000
_cell.length_b   1.000
_cell.length_c   1.000
_cell.angle_alpha   90.00
_cell.angle_beta   90.00
_cell.angle_gamma   90.00
#
_symmetry.space_group_name_H-M   'P 1'
#
loop_
_entity.id
_entity.type
_entity.pdbx_description
1 polymer ?
#
loop_
_entity_poly.entity_id
_entity_poly.type
_entity_poly.pdbx_seq_one_letter_code
_entity_poly.pdbx_strand_id
1 'polypeptide(L)'
;MSDEDKELEALKAKRLAEMKKNLTYQSQKEEEKQQTKTPPSYREIVISHLGYRGMEVLQNAESQFPNETKMIIDRLGQLFHSGEINEEIDGGQLLALFRSVGIHVRMQTKINIEQDGKFVSLSDKLSKTDSDENENL
;
A
#
# COMPACT_ATOMS: atom_id res chain seq x y z
N MET A 1 -25.52 -53.46 -35.58
CA MET A 1 -25.25 -52.15 -34.97
C MET A 1 -26.28 -51.20 -35.54
N SER A 2 -27.37 -50.97 -34.81
CA SER A 2 -28.48 -50.11 -35.23
C SER A 2 -28.04 -48.65 -35.21
N ASP A 3 -28.70 -47.79 -35.99
CA ASP A 3 -28.42 -46.35 -36.01
C ASP A 3 -28.65 -45.69 -34.64
N GLU A 4 -29.50 -46.27 -33.80
CA GLU A 4 -29.71 -45.89 -32.40
C GLU A 4 -28.44 -46.00 -31.53
N ASP A 5 -27.60 -47.01 -31.74
CA ASP A 5 -26.35 -47.17 -30.97
C ASP A 5 -25.33 -46.06 -31.31
N LYS A 6 -25.28 -45.63 -32.58
CA LYS A 6 -24.38 -44.55 -33.02
C LYS A 6 -24.80 -43.18 -32.48
N GLU A 7 -26.10 -42.92 -32.43
CA GLU A 7 -26.63 -41.68 -31.87
C GLU A 7 -26.37 -41.61 -30.36
N LEU A 8 -26.51 -42.75 -29.67
CA LEU A 8 -26.25 -42.86 -28.24
C LEU A 8 -24.76 -42.68 -27.89
N GLU A 9 -23.85 -43.17 -28.75
CA GLU A 9 -22.41 -42.91 -28.64
C GLU A 9 -22.05 -41.45 -28.86
N ALA A 10 -22.65 -40.80 -29.87
CA ALA A 10 -22.43 -39.38 -30.15
C ALA A 10 -22.89 -38.48 -28.97
N LEU A 11 -24.03 -38.83 -28.35
CA LEU A 11 -24.55 -38.11 -27.18
C LEU A 11 -23.61 -38.23 -25.97
N LYS A 12 -23.05 -39.42 -25.71
CA LYS A 12 -22.07 -39.66 -24.65
C LYS A 12 -20.78 -38.88 -24.89
N ALA A 13 -20.27 -38.87 -26.12
CA ALA A 13 -19.07 -38.13 -26.49
C ALA A 13 -19.23 -36.62 -26.27
N LYS A 14 -20.38 -36.06 -26.64
CA LYS A 14 -20.69 -34.64 -26.43
C LYS A 14 -20.70 -34.27 -24.94
N ARG A 15 -21.33 -35.09 -24.10
CA ARG A 15 -21.42 -34.86 -22.65
C ARG A 15 -20.06 -34.99 -21.96
N LEU A 16 -19.22 -35.93 -22.40
CA LEU A 16 -17.83 -36.05 -21.92
C LEU A 16 -16.99 -34.84 -22.30
N ALA A 17 -17.14 -34.31 -23.52
CA ALA A 17 -16.44 -33.11 -23.95
C ALA A 17 -16.87 -31.88 -23.14
N GLU A 18 -18.15 -31.75 -22.84
CA GLU A 18 -18.69 -30.67 -22.00
C GLU A 18 -18.18 -30.74 -20.55
N MET A 19 -18.16 -31.93 -19.94
CA MET A 19 -17.56 -32.13 -18.62
C MET A 19 -16.06 -31.78 -18.61
N LYS A 20 -15.29 -32.22 -19.61
CA LYS A 20 -13.87 -31.89 -19.72
C LYS A 20 -13.62 -30.38 -19.84
N LYS A 21 -14.46 -29.67 -20.62
CA LYS A 21 -14.42 -28.21 -20.75
C LYS A 21 -14.71 -27.50 -19.43
N ASN A 22 -15.71 -27.97 -18.68
CA ASN A 22 -16.04 -27.38 -17.38
C ASN A 22 -14.92 -27.58 -16.35
N LEU A 23 -14.29 -28.77 -16.32
CA LEU A 23 -13.11 -29.00 -15.48
C LEU A 23 -11.96 -28.08 -15.87
N THR A 24 -11.64 -27.93 -17.17
CA THR A 24 -10.56 -27.01 -17.60
C THR A 24 -10.86 -25.56 -17.26
N TYR A 25 -12.11 -25.12 -17.38
CA TYR A 25 -12.53 -23.76 -17.00
C TYR A 25 -12.40 -23.51 -15.49
N GLN A 26 -12.69 -24.51 -14.67
CA GLN A 26 -12.52 -24.43 -13.21
C GLN A 26 -11.04 -24.45 -12.82
N SER A 27 -10.25 -25.35 -13.42
CA SER A 27 -8.80 -25.41 -13.21
C SER A 27 -8.10 -24.12 -13.63
N GLN A 28 -8.47 -23.51 -14.77
CA GLN A 28 -7.92 -22.21 -15.19
C GLN A 28 -8.26 -21.07 -14.24
N LYS A 29 -9.50 -21.03 -13.72
CA LYS A 29 -9.89 -20.04 -12.69
C LYS A 29 -9.21 -20.27 -11.34
N GLU A 30 -8.91 -21.51 -10.99
CA GLU A 30 -8.15 -21.86 -9.79
C GLU A 30 -6.66 -21.58 -9.96
N GLU A 31 -6.10 -21.80 -11.15
CA GLU A 31 -4.72 -21.46 -11.51
C GLU A 31 -4.51 -19.94 -11.58
N GLU A 32 -5.46 -19.16 -12.11
CA GLU A 32 -5.41 -17.68 -12.05
C GLU A 32 -5.47 -17.16 -10.61
N LYS A 33 -6.19 -17.84 -9.71
CA LYS A 33 -6.22 -17.52 -8.27
C LYS A 33 -4.99 -18.02 -7.50
N GLN A 34 -4.24 -18.97 -8.04
CA GLN A 34 -3.04 -19.54 -7.41
C GLN A 34 -1.74 -18.92 -7.95
N GLN A 35 -1.71 -18.41 -9.19
CA GLN A 35 -0.56 -17.71 -9.78
C GLN A 35 -0.28 -16.35 -9.14
N THR A 36 -1.19 -15.81 -8.32
CA THR A 36 -0.97 -14.59 -7.52
C THR A 36 -0.34 -14.85 -6.16
N LYS A 37 0.12 -16.07 -5.85
CA LYS A 37 0.94 -16.35 -4.67
C LYS A 37 2.43 -16.27 -5.00
N THR A 38 2.86 -15.16 -5.61
CA THR A 38 4.27 -14.80 -5.44
C THR A 38 4.47 -14.49 -3.96
N PRO A 39 5.59 -14.90 -3.34
CA PRO A 39 5.88 -14.49 -1.97
C PRO A 39 5.79 -12.97 -1.91
N PRO A 40 5.10 -12.40 -0.90
CA PRO A 40 4.89 -10.97 -0.85
C PRO A 40 6.24 -10.26 -0.89
N SER A 41 6.35 -9.25 -1.74
CA SER A 41 7.56 -8.44 -1.82
C SER A 41 7.85 -7.80 -0.46
N TYR A 42 9.12 -7.54 -0.12
CA TYR A 42 9.47 -6.82 1.11
C TYR A 42 8.70 -5.50 1.26
N ARG A 43 8.42 -4.84 0.13
CA ARG A 43 7.56 -3.65 0.09
C ARG A 43 6.14 -3.94 0.58
N GLU A 44 5.54 -5.04 0.14
CA GLU A 44 4.17 -5.42 0.52
C GLU A 44 4.09 -5.78 2.01
N ILE A 45 5.13 -6.45 2.53
CA ILE A 45 5.28 -6.73 3.96
C ILE A 45 5.37 -5.43 4.76
N VAL A 46 6.13 -4.44 4.29
CA VAL A 46 6.20 -3.13 4.96
C VAL A 46 4.83 -2.45 4.94
N ILE A 47 4.16 -2.43 3.78
CA ILE A 47 2.84 -1.82 3.62
C ILE A 47 1.81 -2.42 4.57
N SER A 48 1.84 -3.74 4.80
CA SER A 48 0.90 -4.39 5.73
C SER A 48 1.12 -4.01 7.19
N HIS A 49 2.27 -3.44 7.54
CA HIS A 49 2.62 -3.01 8.89
C HIS A 49 2.66 -1.47 9.04
N LEU A 50 2.24 -0.71 8.02
CA LEU A 50 2.17 0.75 8.10
C LEU A 50 0.88 1.21 8.78
N GLY A 51 1.05 2.05 9.81
CA GLY A 51 -0.06 2.64 10.53
C GLY A 51 -0.46 4.03 10.07
N TYR A 52 -0.88 4.86 11.02
CA TYR A 52 -1.51 6.14 10.72
C TYR A 52 -0.59 7.02 9.87
N ARG A 53 -1.07 7.36 8.66
CA ARG A 53 -0.35 8.14 7.64
C ARG A 53 0.99 7.53 7.18
N GLY A 54 1.27 6.27 7.48
CA GLY A 54 2.50 5.58 7.04
C GLY A 54 2.61 5.52 5.52
N MET A 55 1.51 5.21 4.83
CA MET A 55 1.46 5.17 3.36
C MET A 55 1.79 6.51 2.69
N GLU A 56 1.30 7.62 3.25
CA GLU A 56 1.57 8.97 2.73
C GLU A 56 3.05 9.30 2.83
N VAL A 57 3.67 8.97 3.97
CA VAL A 57 5.10 9.16 4.20
C VAL A 57 5.92 8.30 3.25
N LEU A 58 5.55 7.02 3.11
CA LEU A 58 6.22 6.09 2.20
C LEU A 58 6.21 6.59 0.76
N GLN A 59 5.04 7.01 0.25
CA GLN A 59 4.91 7.53 -1.11
C GLN A 59 5.73 8.81 -1.33
N ASN A 60 5.72 9.72 -0.35
CA ASN A 60 6.53 10.94 -0.42
C ASN A 60 8.02 10.63 -0.40
N ALA A 61 8.45 9.64 0.38
CA ALA A 61 9.83 9.18 0.43
C ALA A 61 10.24 8.53 -0.90
N GLU A 62 9.43 7.63 -1.46
CA GLU A 62 9.67 6.98 -2.75
C GLU A 62 9.78 8.00 -3.89
N SER A 63 8.96 9.06 -3.85
CA SER A 63 8.97 10.13 -4.85
C SER A 63 10.20 11.05 -4.73
N GLN A 64 10.59 11.43 -3.52
CA GLN A 64 11.69 12.38 -3.29
C GLN A 64 13.08 11.72 -3.26
N PHE A 65 13.16 10.48 -2.78
CA PHE A 65 14.41 9.74 -2.53
C PHE A 65 14.27 8.27 -2.95
N PRO A 66 14.13 7.97 -4.25
CA PRO A 66 13.74 6.64 -4.73
C PRO A 66 14.77 5.54 -4.39
N ASN A 67 16.06 5.84 -4.52
CA ASN A 67 17.12 4.83 -4.34
C ASN A 67 17.33 4.52 -2.86
N GLU A 68 17.40 5.56 -2.04
CA GLU A 68 17.61 5.48 -0.60
C GLU A 68 16.40 4.84 0.09
N THR A 69 15.20 5.26 -0.30
CA THR A 69 13.95 4.70 0.23
C THR A 69 13.83 3.22 -0.09
N LYS A 70 14.19 2.79 -1.31
CA LYS A 70 14.19 1.37 -1.67
C LYS A 70 15.09 0.54 -0.76
N MET A 71 16.32 1.01 -0.51
CA MET A 71 17.27 0.30 0.36
C MET A 71 16.73 0.17 1.79
N ILE A 72 16.06 1.22 2.29
CA ILE A 72 15.43 1.21 3.62
C ILE A 72 14.26 0.25 3.66
N ILE A 73 13.36 0.28 2.67
CA ILE A 73 12.20 -0.62 2.60
C ILE A 73 12.66 -2.08 2.54
N ASP A 74 13.68 -2.39 1.74
CA ASP A 74 14.21 -3.75 1.65
C ASP A 74 14.72 -4.22 3.01
N ARG A 75 15.43 -3.36 3.75
CA ARG A 75 15.90 -3.69 5.10
C ARG A 75 14.76 -3.81 6.12
N LEU A 76 13.80 -2.89 6.08
CA LEU A 76 12.63 -2.90 6.95
C LEU A 76 11.80 -4.16 6.73
N GLY A 77 11.57 -4.52 5.47
CA GLY A 77 10.84 -5.73 5.09
C GLY A 77 11.58 -7.02 5.46
N GLN A 78 12.92 -7.04 5.42
CA GLN A 78 13.69 -8.15 5.99
C GLN A 78 13.47 -8.30 7.49
N LEU A 79 13.45 -7.19 8.25
CA LEU A 79 13.23 -7.23 9.70
C LEU A 79 11.83 -7.73 10.05
N PHE A 80 10.80 -7.25 9.35
CA PHE A 80 9.44 -7.79 9.48
C PHE A 80 9.34 -9.26 9.08
N HIS A 81 9.99 -9.65 7.98
CA HIS A 81 9.98 -11.04 7.54
C HIS A 81 10.67 -11.99 8.55
N SER A 82 11.74 -11.52 9.19
CA SER A 82 12.45 -12.28 10.23
C SER A 82 11.71 -12.31 11.57
N GLY A 83 10.71 -11.44 11.77
CA GLY A 83 9.97 -11.31 13.02
C GLY A 83 10.73 -10.58 14.13
N GLU A 84 11.88 -9.94 13.82
CA GLU A 84 12.59 -9.06 14.75
C GLU A 84 11.75 -7.83 15.13
N ILE A 85 10.90 -7.39 14.21
CA ILE A 85 9.91 -6.33 14.41
C ILE A 85 8.56 -6.88 14.01
N ASN A 86 7.57 -6.76 14.89
CA ASN A 86 6.18 -7.18 14.62
C ASN A 86 5.15 -6.08 14.95
N GLU A 87 5.62 -4.90 15.35
CA GLU A 87 4.76 -3.76 15.69
C GLU A 87 4.45 -2.92 14.45
N GLU A 88 3.29 -2.27 14.47
CA GLU A 88 2.88 -1.31 13.45
C GLU A 88 3.78 -0.06 13.49
N ILE A 89 4.14 0.46 12.31
CA ILE A 89 4.96 1.66 12.16
C ILE A 89 4.10 2.80 11.63
N ASP A 90 3.84 3.79 12.47
CA ASP A 90 3.12 5.00 12.10
C ASP A 90 3.97 5.92 11.21
N GLY A 91 3.31 6.82 10.48
CA GLY A 91 3.98 7.81 9.63
C GLY A 91 4.95 8.71 10.40
N GLY A 92 4.67 9.01 11.67
CA GLY A 92 5.58 9.77 12.53
C GLY A 92 6.89 9.01 12.81
N GLN A 93 6.80 7.71 13.11
CA GLN A 93 7.95 6.84 13.34
C GLN A 93 8.76 6.64 12.05
N LEU A 94 8.06 6.43 10.93
CA LEU A 94 8.70 6.28 9.62
C LEU A 94 9.45 7.57 9.21
N LEU A 95 8.86 8.75 9.43
CA LEU A 95 9.55 10.03 9.23
C LEU A 95 10.77 10.19 10.14
N ALA A 96 10.67 9.77 11.41
CA ALA A 96 11.79 9.84 12.33
C ALA A 96 12.94 8.92 11.90
N LEU A 97 12.62 7.72 11.39
CA LEU A 97 13.59 6.78 10.83
C LEU A 97 14.28 7.39 9.60
N PHE A 98 13.54 7.95 8.65
CA PHE A 98 14.17 8.62 7.50
C PHE A 98 15.11 9.74 7.93
N ARG A 99 14.71 10.56 8.91
CA ARG A 99 15.56 11.64 9.44
C ARG A 99 16.82 11.12 10.12
N SER A 100 16.74 10.02 10.87
CA SER A 100 17.90 9.46 11.58
C SER A 100 18.98 8.96 10.63
N VAL A 101 18.59 8.55 9.42
CA VAL A 101 19.51 8.16 8.34
C VAL A 101 19.83 9.30 7.36
N GLY A 102 19.43 10.54 7.67
CA GLY A 102 19.76 11.75 6.90
C GLY A 102 18.80 12.08 5.75
N ILE A 103 17.71 11.33 5.58
CA ILE A 103 16.72 11.54 4.52
C ILE A 103 15.62 12.47 5.03
N HIS A 104 15.56 13.65 4.44
CA HIS A 104 14.64 14.71 4.83
C HIS A 104 13.38 14.69 3.95
N VAL A 105 12.49 13.72 4.18
CA VAL A 105 11.20 13.62 3.48
C VAL A 105 10.32 14.83 3.81
N ARG A 106 9.94 15.59 2.78
CA ARG A 106 9.02 16.73 2.90
C ARG A 106 7.58 16.24 2.87
N MET A 107 6.80 16.66 3.86
CA MET A 107 5.37 16.41 3.95
C MET A 107 4.60 17.71 3.73
N GLN A 108 3.47 17.66 3.05
CA GLN A 108 2.54 18.79 2.98
C GLN A 108 1.72 18.82 4.29
N THR A 109 2.18 19.60 5.27
CA THR A 109 1.50 19.76 6.56
C THR A 109 0.82 21.12 6.66
N LYS A 110 -0.41 21.13 7.18
CA LYS A 110 -1.12 22.35 7.55
C LYS A 110 -1.44 22.29 9.04
N ILE A 111 -0.97 23.28 9.78
CA ILE A 111 -1.25 23.42 11.22
C ILE A 111 -2.31 24.50 11.38
N ASN A 112 -3.43 24.15 12.01
CA ASN A 112 -4.47 25.10 12.39
C ASN A 112 -4.53 25.18 13.92
N ILE A 113 -4.71 26.38 14.44
CA ILE A 113 -4.85 26.67 15.87
C ILE A 113 -6.26 27.19 16.11
N GLU A 114 -6.89 26.73 17.19
CA GLU A 114 -8.14 27.30 17.66
C GLU A 114 -7.86 28.59 18.44
N GLN A 115 -8.45 29.70 17.99
CA GLN A 115 -8.42 30.97 18.67
C GLN A 115 -9.85 31.51 18.73
N ASP A 116 -10.33 31.80 19.94
CA ASP A 116 -11.64 32.41 20.18
C ASP A 116 -12.79 31.65 19.47
N GLY A 117 -12.73 30.32 19.46
CA GLY A 117 -13.71 29.43 18.82
C GLY A 117 -13.62 29.34 17.28
N LYS A 118 -12.56 29.89 16.66
CA LYS A 118 -12.31 29.80 15.22
C LYS A 118 -10.95 29.14 14.94
N PHE A 119 -10.89 28.26 13.93
CA PHE A 119 -9.64 27.70 13.46
C PHE A 119 -8.94 28.66 12.50
N VAL A 120 -7.75 29.11 12.87
CA VAL A 120 -6.88 29.98 12.07
C VAL A 120 -5.59 29.21 11.75
N SER A 121 -5.00 29.39 10.56
CA SER A 121 -3.74 28.69 10.27
C SER A 121 -2.60 29.27 11.12
N LEU A 122 -1.64 28.42 11.53
CA LEU A 122 -0.47 28.87 12.29
C LEU A 122 0.29 29.97 11.53
N SER A 123 0.42 29.84 10.22
CA SER A 123 1.10 30.83 9.38
C SER A 123 0.41 32.21 9.44
N ASP A 124 -0.93 32.23 9.44
CA ASP A 124 -1.69 33.48 9.54
C ASP A 124 -1.62 34.09 10.95
N LYS A 125 -1.41 33.26 11.97
CA LYS A 125 -1.24 33.72 13.35
C LYS A 125 0.13 34.38 13.55
N LEU A 126 1.18 33.77 13.02
CA LEU A 126 2.56 34.26 13.14
C LEU A 126 2.83 35.50 12.28
N SER A 127 2.16 35.65 11.13
CA SER A 127 2.36 36.83 10.28
C SER A 127 1.72 38.11 10.83
N LYS A 128 0.66 37.99 11.65
CA LYS A 128 -0.05 39.15 12.21
C LYS A 128 0.65 39.81 13.40
N THR A 129 1.43 39.05 14.16
CA THR A 129 2.14 39.59 15.32
C THR A 129 3.19 40.64 14.92
N ASP A 130 3.79 40.52 13.73
CA ASP A 130 4.82 41.45 13.26
C ASP A 130 4.23 42.80 12.78
N SER A 131 2.97 42.82 12.35
CA SER A 131 2.30 44.02 11.87
C SER A 131 1.74 44.90 12.99
N ASP A 132 1.27 44.31 14.09
CA ASP A 132 0.60 45.05 15.17
C ASP A 132 1.59 45.81 16.08
N GLU A 133 2.88 45.43 16.10
CA GLU A 133 3.92 46.13 16.88
C GLU A 133 4.44 47.41 16.20
N ASN A 134 4.23 47.57 14.90
CA ASN A 134 4.75 48.71 14.12
C ASN A 134 3.74 49.88 13.97
N GLU A 135 2.51 49.73 14.46
CA GLU A 135 1.50 50.82 14.44
C GLU A 135 1.47 51.65 15.73
N ASN A 136 2.34 51.35 16.71
CA ASN A 136 2.40 52.05 18.01
C ASN A 136 3.70 52.84 18.26
N LEU A 137 4.43 53.27 17.22
CA LEU A 137 5.55 54.22 17.32
C LEU A 137 5.27 55.54 16.59
#